data_AF-A0A3N5N5A2-F1
#
_entry.id   AF-A0A3N5N5A2-F1
#
_cell.length_a   1.000
_cell.length_b   1.000
_cell.length_c   1.000
_cell.angle_alpha   90.00
_cell.angle_beta   90.00
_cell.angle_gamma   90.00
#
_symmetry.space_group_name_H-M   'P 1'
#
loop_
_entity.id
_entity.type
_entity.pdbx_description
1 polymer ?
#
loop_
_entity_poly.entity_id
_entity_poly.type
_entity_poly.pdbx_seq_one_letter_code
_entity_poly.pdbx_strand_id
1 'polypeptide(L)'
;MYRIGIDVGGTFTDFTLLSERDAQVGYHKVASTPADPSDAIAAGIADLMAMHRIEAAEIGHIGHGTTVATNLVIERRGALTGLLTTRGFRDVLEIGRQVRPHLYD
;
A
#
# COMPACT_ATOMS: atom_id res chain seq x y z
N MET A 1 -19.69 10.76 -10.50
CA MET A 1 -18.91 9.58 -10.14
C MET A 1 -17.48 10.04 -9.90
N TYR A 2 -16.95 9.71 -8.74
CA TYR A 2 -15.61 10.02 -8.30
C TYR A 2 -14.82 8.74 -8.06
N ARG A 3 -13.50 8.83 -8.25
CA ARG A 3 -12.55 7.76 -7.91
C ARG A 3 -11.59 8.29 -6.87
N ILE A 4 -11.26 7.47 -5.88
CA ILE A 4 -10.26 7.80 -4.86
C ILE A 4 -9.07 6.85 -5.04
N GLY A 5 -7.87 7.40 -5.18
CA GLY A 5 -6.60 6.68 -5.03
C GLY A 5 -6.02 6.95 -3.65
N ILE A 6 -5.48 5.92 -3.01
CA ILE A 6 -4.91 5.97 -1.67
C ILE A 6 -3.52 5.34 -1.73
N ASP A 7 -2.51 5.99 -1.16
CA ASP A 7 -1.18 5.42 -0.96
C ASP A 7 -0.80 5.50 0.53
N VAL A 8 -0.75 4.35 1.18
CA VAL A 8 -0.41 4.23 2.60
C VAL A 8 1.11 4.08 2.74
N GLY A 9 1.74 5.15 3.22
CA GLY A 9 3.15 5.20 3.59
C GLY A 9 3.40 4.97 5.09
N GLY A 10 4.68 4.95 5.48
CA GLY A 10 5.08 4.86 6.89
C GLY A 10 4.83 6.14 7.68
N THR A 11 5.01 7.31 7.06
CA THR A 11 4.86 8.62 7.72
C THR A 11 3.52 9.28 7.40
N PHE A 12 3.09 9.19 6.13
CA PHE A 12 1.87 9.81 5.66
C PHE A 12 1.08 8.86 4.78
N THR A 13 -0.23 9.05 4.77
CA THR A 13 -1.14 8.45 3.81
C THR A 13 -1.60 9.54 2.86
N ASP A 14 -1.37 9.31 1.57
CA ASP A 14 -1.66 10.23 0.48
C ASP A 14 -2.96 9.83 -0.22
N PHE A 15 -3.76 10.81 -0.61
CA PHE A 15 -5.04 10.60 -1.29
C PHE A 15 -5.09 11.43 -2.57
N THR A 16 -5.69 10.86 -3.60
CA THR A 16 -6.03 11.55 -4.85
C THR A 16 -7.50 11.30 -5.15
N LEU A 17 -8.23 12.34 -5.53
CA LEU A 17 -9.62 12.26 -5.97
C LEU A 17 -9.68 12.65 -7.44
N LEU A 18 -10.36 11.85 -8.26
CA LEU A 18 -10.63 12.17 -9.65
C LEU A 18 -12.14 12.27 -9.87
N SER A 19 -12.59 13.41 -10.37
CA SER A 19 -13.94 13.59 -10.90
C SER A 19 -14.01 13.07 -12.34
N GLU A 20 -14.85 12.09 -12.62
CA GLU A 20 -15.02 11.57 -13.99
C GLU A 20 -15.83 12.51 -14.89
N ARG A 21 -16.51 13.51 -14.32
CA ARG A 21 -17.37 14.43 -15.08
C ARG A 21 -16.58 15.52 -15.79
N ASP A 22 -15.57 16.06 -15.12
CA ASP A 22 -14.81 17.24 -15.55
C ASP A 22 -13.29 17.07 -15.42
N ALA A 23 -12.83 15.86 -15.11
CA ALA A 23 -11.42 15.49 -14.93
C ALA A 23 -10.68 16.30 -13.85
N GLN A 24 -11.41 16.93 -12.91
CA GLN A 24 -10.80 17.63 -11.79
C GLN A 24 -10.11 16.66 -10.83
N VAL A 25 -8.93 17.07 -10.34
CA VAL A 25 -8.13 16.28 -9.42
C VAL A 25 -7.98 17.01 -8.08
N GLY A 26 -8.34 16.33 -7.00
CA GLY A 26 -8.10 16.76 -5.62
C GLY A 26 -7.01 15.93 -4.97
N TYR A 27 -6.33 16.51 -3.98
CA TYR A 27 -5.30 15.83 -3.20
C TYR A 27 -5.53 16.07 -1.72
N HIS A 28 -5.23 15.06 -0.91
CA HIS A 28 -5.22 15.19 0.55
C HIS A 28 -4.07 14.37 1.12
N LYS A 29 -3.58 14.77 2.29
CA LYS A 29 -2.48 14.11 2.97
C LYS A 29 -2.71 14.13 4.46
N VAL A 30 -2.64 12.97 5.09
CA VAL A 30 -2.78 12.84 6.54
C VAL A 30 -1.59 12.07 7.10
N ALA A 31 -1.29 12.27 8.39
CA ALA A 31 -0.31 11.45 9.07
C ALA A 31 -0.77 9.99 9.07
N SER A 32 0.15 9.06 8.79
CA SER A 32 -0.14 7.63 8.89
C SER A 32 -0.36 7.22 10.34
N THR A 33 -1.11 6.14 10.52
CA THR A 33 -1.37 5.50 11.82
C THR A 33 -0.72 4.10 11.79
N PRO A 34 0.58 3.94 12.11
CA PRO A 34 1.29 2.67 11.90
C PRO A 34 0.75 1.49 12.71
N ALA A 35 0.10 1.77 13.84
CA ALA A 35 -0.55 0.75 14.66
C ALA A 35 -1.80 0.17 13.98
N ASP A 36 -2.56 1.01 13.27
CA ASP A 36 -3.71 0.62 12.45
C ASP A 36 -3.88 1.60 11.28
N PRO A 37 -3.39 1.26 10.08
CA PRO A 37 -3.50 2.12 8.90
C PRO A 37 -4.94 2.42 8.48
N SER A 38 -5.92 1.65 8.93
CA SER A 38 -7.34 1.83 8.61
C SER A 38 -7.87 3.17 9.12
N ASP A 39 -7.34 3.65 10.26
CA ASP A 39 -7.74 4.92 10.86
C ASP A 39 -7.40 6.11 9.96
N ALA A 40 -6.15 6.19 9.47
CA ALA A 40 -5.72 7.24 8.54
C ALA A 40 -6.51 7.21 7.24
N ILE A 41 -6.83 6.01 6.73
CA ILE A 41 -7.64 5.82 5.51
C ILE A 41 -9.06 6.37 5.71
N ALA A 42 -9.73 5.96 6.78
CA ALA A 42 -11.11 6.37 7.07
C ALA A 42 -11.21 7.88 7.28
N ALA A 43 -10.30 8.46 8.07
CA ALA A 43 -10.23 9.89 8.31
C ALA A 43 -9.96 10.67 7.01
N GLY A 44 -8.98 10.25 6.22
CA GLY A 44 -8.64 10.93 4.97
C GLY A 44 -9.74 10.88 3.91
N ILE A 45 -10.48 9.78 3.80
CA ILE A 45 -11.66 9.70 2.91
C ILE A 45 -12.75 10.67 3.39
N ALA A 46 -13.03 10.70 4.71
CA ALA A 46 -14.05 11.58 5.28
C ALA A 46 -13.70 13.07 5.07
N ASP A 47 -12.44 13.46 5.32
CA ASP A 47 -11.95 14.80 5.06
C ASP A 47 -12.11 15.19 3.60
N LEU A 48 -11.75 14.29 2.68
CA LEU A 48 -11.79 14.54 1.25
C LEU A 48 -13.23 14.72 0.77
N MET A 49 -14.15 13.88 1.24
CA MET A 49 -15.59 14.06 1.00
C MET A 49 -16.10 15.42 1.51
N ALA A 50 -15.69 15.83 2.71
CA ALA A 50 -16.09 17.12 3.29
C ALA A 50 -15.52 18.31 2.50
N MET A 51 -14.24 18.27 2.11
CA MET A 51 -13.57 19.34 1.34
C MET A 51 -14.20 19.55 -0.03
N HIS A 52 -14.60 18.46 -0.70
CA HIS A 52 -15.15 18.50 -2.05
C HIS A 52 -16.68 18.45 -2.10
N ARG A 53 -17.35 18.35 -0.93
CA ARG A 53 -18.82 18.25 -0.79
C ARG A 53 -19.40 17.08 -1.59
N ILE A 54 -18.79 15.91 -1.42
CA ILE A 54 -19.12 14.67 -2.14
C ILE A 54 -19.82 13.71 -1.19
N GLU A 55 -20.92 13.11 -1.64
CA GLU A 55 -21.60 12.05 -0.93
C GLU A 55 -20.97 10.68 -1.22
N ALA A 56 -21.02 9.75 -0.26
CA ALA A 56 -20.41 8.42 -0.41
C ALA A 56 -20.95 7.65 -1.64
N ALA A 57 -22.23 7.85 -1.97
CA ALA A 57 -22.88 7.24 -3.12
C ALA A 57 -22.31 7.70 -4.48
N GLU A 58 -21.58 8.81 -4.51
CA GLU A 58 -20.95 9.33 -5.72
C GLU A 58 -19.56 8.74 -5.97
N ILE A 59 -18.99 8.02 -5.02
CA ILE A 59 -17.70 7.34 -5.14
C ILE A 59 -17.91 5.99 -5.81
N GLY A 60 -17.50 5.87 -7.07
CA GLY A 60 -17.64 4.64 -7.84
C GLY A 60 -16.45 3.68 -7.73
N HIS A 61 -15.31 4.16 -7.24
CA HIS A 61 -14.08 3.36 -7.18
C HIS A 61 -13.12 3.85 -6.09
N ILE A 62 -12.47 2.89 -5.42
CA ILE A 62 -11.35 3.13 -4.50
C ILE A 62 -10.18 2.23 -4.93
N GLY A 63 -9.04 2.85 -5.21
CA GLY A 63 -7.76 2.17 -5.42
C GLY A 63 -6.89 2.32 -4.19
N HIS A 64 -6.51 1.20 -3.57
CA HIS A 64 -5.67 1.17 -2.38
C HIS A 64 -4.27 0.65 -2.72
N GLY A 65 -3.27 1.52 -2.60
CA GLY A 65 -1.85 1.21 -2.61
C GLY A 65 -1.27 1.29 -1.20
N THR A 66 -0.30 0.45 -0.90
CA THR A 66 0.39 0.48 0.40
C THR A 66 1.83 0.00 0.28
N THR A 67 2.70 0.64 1.06
CA THR A 67 4.10 0.22 1.24
C THR A 67 4.31 -0.63 2.49
N VAL A 68 3.27 -0.88 3.29
CA VAL A 68 3.37 -1.61 4.58
C VAL A 68 3.95 -3.01 4.39
N ALA A 69 3.49 -3.75 3.37
CA ALA A 69 3.99 -5.09 3.07
C ALA A 69 5.46 -5.09 2.66
N THR A 70 5.85 -4.15 1.79
CA THR A 70 7.24 -4.02 1.32
C THR A 70 8.17 -3.66 2.47
N ASN A 71 7.78 -2.70 3.32
CA ASN A 71 8.58 -2.31 4.49
C ASN A 71 8.69 -3.44 5.50
N LEU A 72 7.63 -4.24 5.70
CA LEU A 72 7.67 -5.42 6.56
C LEU A 72 8.74 -6.43 6.11
N VAL A 73 8.91 -6.63 4.79
CA VAL A 73 9.96 -7.50 4.23
C VAL A 73 11.34 -6.88 4.41
N ILE A 74 11.51 -5.60 4.08
CA ILE A 74 12.80 -4.88 4.18
C ILE A 74 13.30 -4.84 5.63
N GLU A 75 12.42 -4.53 6.58
CA GLU A 75 12.74 -4.41 8.00
C GLU A 75 12.75 -5.77 8.72
N ARG A 76 12.45 -6.87 8.01
CA ARG A 76 12.38 -8.23 8.54
C ARG A 76 11.46 -8.36 9.76
N ARG A 77 10.35 -7.63 9.76
CA ARG A 77 9.33 -7.61 10.83
C ARG A 77 8.14 -8.52 10.55
N GLY A 78 8.31 -9.49 9.65
CA GLY A 78 7.28 -10.47 9.34
C GLY A 78 7.03 -11.47 10.48
N ALA A 79 5.99 -12.28 10.31
CA ALA A 79 5.70 -13.37 11.24
C ALA A 79 6.81 -14.43 11.22
N LEU A 80 7.10 -15.02 12.38
CA LEU A 80 7.98 -16.17 12.48
C LEU A 80 7.41 -17.32 11.63
N THR A 81 8.16 -17.74 10.62
CA THR A 81 7.72 -18.72 9.63
C THR A 81 8.75 -19.84 9.49
N GLY A 82 8.28 -21.08 9.34
CA GLY A 82 9.12 -22.25 9.06
C GLY A 82 9.01 -22.69 7.60
N LEU A 83 10.09 -23.24 7.05
CA LEU A 83 10.12 -23.87 5.73
C LEU A 83 10.16 -25.39 5.88
N LEU A 84 9.16 -26.09 5.34
CA LEU A 84 9.17 -27.55 5.22
C LEU A 84 9.71 -27.95 3.84
N THR A 85 10.76 -28.76 3.82
CA THR A 85 11.42 -29.21 2.58
C THR A 85 11.49 -30.73 2.51
N THR A 86 11.65 -31.25 1.30
CA THR A 86 12.08 -32.64 1.09
C THR A 86 13.43 -32.89 1.78
N ARG A 87 13.67 -34.12 2.24
CA ARG A 87 14.95 -34.53 2.83
C ARG A 87 16.10 -34.20 1.87
N GLY A 88 17.10 -33.47 2.36
CA GLY A 88 18.26 -33.04 1.56
C GLY A 88 18.15 -31.66 0.90
N PHE A 89 17.02 -30.95 1.03
CA PHE A 89 16.77 -29.66 0.34
C PHE A 89 16.62 -28.44 1.28
N ARG A 90 17.05 -28.55 2.54
CA ARG A 90 16.86 -27.47 3.53
C ARG A 90 17.55 -26.16 3.14
N ASP A 91 18.64 -26.22 2.38
CA ASP A 91 19.50 -25.08 2.03
C ASP A 91 19.04 -24.34 0.75
N VAL A 92 17.86 -24.67 0.21
CA VAL A 92 17.37 -24.15 -1.09
C VAL A 92 17.23 -22.63 -1.14
N LEU A 93 16.83 -21.98 -0.04
CA LEU A 93 16.71 -20.52 0.01
C LEU A 93 18.07 -19.82 0.08
N GLU A 94 19.07 -20.46 0.68
CA GLU A 94 20.45 -19.95 0.76
C GLU A 94 21.17 -20.10 -0.58
N ILE A 95 21.04 -21.26 -1.22
CA ILE A 95 21.60 -21.51 -2.57
C ILE A 95 20.89 -20.64 -3.62
N GLY A 96 19.61 -20.35 -3.39
CA GLY A 96 18.75 -19.64 -4.34
C GLY A 96 18.71 -20.37 -5.69
N ARG A 97 18.62 -19.60 -6.78
CA ARG A 97 18.65 -20.15 -8.14
C ARG A 97 20.01 -20.05 -8.83
N GLN A 98 21.05 -19.66 -8.09
CA GLN A 98 22.37 -19.32 -8.66
C GLN A 98 22.30 -18.33 -9.85
N VAL A 99 21.23 -17.55 -9.96
CA VAL A 99 21.10 -16.50 -10.98
C VAL A 99 22.11 -15.44 -10.61
N ARG A 100 23.18 -15.30 -11.42
CA ARG A 100 24.15 -14.22 -11.28
C ARG A 100 23.70 -13.07 -12.17
N PRO A 101 23.22 -11.93 -11.63
CA PRO A 101 22.77 -10.80 -12.45
C PRO A 101 23.93 -10.24 -13.30
N HIS A 102 25.15 -10.28 -12.75
CA HIS A 102 26.39 -9.96 -13.44
C HIS A 102 27.38 -11.10 -13.18
N LEU A 103 27.67 -11.89 -14.22
CA LEU A 103 28.57 -13.06 -14.12
C LEU A 103 30.05 -12.65 -14.17
N TYR A 104 30.34 -11.47 -14.73
CA TYR A 104 31.69 -11.01 -15.09
C TYR A 104 31.95 -9.51 -14.89
N ASP A 105 31.04 -8.77 -14.25
CA ASP A 105 31.29 -7.36 -13.87
C ASP A 105 31.82 -7.26 -12.43
#